data_AF-A0A924KLU7-F1
#
_entry.id   AF-A0A924KLU7-F1
#
_cell.length_a   1.000
_cell.length_b   1.000
_cell.length_c   1.000
_cell.angle_alpha   90.00
_cell.angle_beta   90.00
_cell.angle_gamma   90.00
#
_symmetry.space_group_name_H-M   'P 1'
#
loop_
_entity.id
_entity.type
_entity.pdbx_description
1 polymer ?
#
loop_
_entity_poly.entity_id
_entity_poly.type
_entity_poly.pdbx_seq_one_letter_code
_entity_poly.pdbx_strand_id
1 'polypeptide(L)'
;MTTASVSARTWQREIQVEKFAPVSESAWCDSLPGDAYAVTQSREQRSTRQVQDGQVCRDERIDKGDGTFVKRRECTPRYREQAVIDNRCRFQVNRWRTYRSVKAGPETAAMPIWPSLGSFNGLSNDVNIGGRTTLGSEREGNRNENYELSLQSEGKTWTCKVPPEVWTKYQEGARLPIRVRVTGGVDCNSLK
;
A
#
# COMPACT_ATOMS: atom_id res chain seq x y z
N MET A 1 -14.26 2.03 35.47
CA MET A 1 -13.04 2.63 34.87
C MET A 1 -11.87 2.15 35.70
N THR A 2 -10.82 1.66 35.06
CA THR A 2 -9.62 1.18 35.76
C THR A 2 -8.54 2.26 35.63
N THR A 3 -7.73 2.47 36.65
CA THR A 3 -6.62 3.41 36.59
C THR A 3 -5.35 2.65 36.23
N ALA A 4 -4.60 3.15 35.26
CA ALA A 4 -3.26 2.64 34.94
C ALA A 4 -2.22 3.74 35.13
N SER A 5 -0.98 3.34 35.39
CA SER A 5 0.19 4.22 35.36
C SER A 5 0.94 4.04 34.05
N VAL A 6 1.50 5.13 33.52
CA VAL A 6 2.47 5.05 32.43
C VAL A 6 3.77 4.47 32.99
N SER A 7 4.13 3.26 32.56
CA SER A 7 5.35 2.59 32.99
C SER A 7 6.54 2.90 32.09
N ALA A 8 6.31 3.20 30.81
CA ALA A 8 7.35 3.63 29.89
C ALA A 8 6.75 4.41 28.71
N ARG A 9 7.59 5.15 28.01
CA ARG A 9 7.22 5.93 26.83
C ARG A 9 8.27 5.73 25.77
N THR A 10 7.85 5.46 24.55
CA THR A 10 8.75 5.38 23.40
C THR A 10 8.19 6.17 22.23
N TRP A 11 9.08 6.67 21.39
CA TRP A 11 8.74 7.44 20.21
C TRP A 11 9.71 7.06 19.10
N GLN A 12 9.28 7.14 17.85
CA GLN A 12 10.16 6.95 16.71
C GLN A 12 9.73 7.92 15.61
N ARG A 13 10.69 8.67 15.07
CA ARG A 13 10.51 9.46 13.86
C ARG A 13 11.43 8.95 12.77
N GLU A 14 10.91 8.89 11.56
CA GLU A 14 11.61 8.37 10.40
C GLU A 14 11.40 9.30 9.22
N ILE A 15 12.49 9.61 8.53
CA ILE A 15 12.44 10.31 7.26
C ILE A 15 12.95 9.36 6.19
N GLN A 16 12.13 9.10 5.19
CA GLN A 16 12.56 8.38 4.00
C GLN A 16 13.43 9.29 3.14
N VAL A 17 14.47 8.73 2.55
CA VAL A 17 15.30 9.38 1.55
C VAL A 17 15.06 8.67 0.23
N GLU A 18 14.60 9.43 -0.75
CA GLU A 18 14.40 8.94 -2.10
C GLU A 18 15.63 9.23 -2.96
N LYS A 19 15.88 8.34 -3.91
CA LYS A 19 16.92 8.50 -4.92
C LYS A 19 16.30 8.43 -6.31
N PHE A 20 16.70 9.33 -7.19
CA PHE A 20 16.30 9.30 -8.58
C PHE A 20 17.15 8.27 -9.34
N ALA A 21 16.53 7.17 -9.77
CA ALA A 21 17.25 6.05 -10.34
C ALA A 21 16.45 5.36 -11.46
N PRO A 22 17.13 4.58 -12.33
CA PRO A 22 16.47 3.68 -13.27
C PRO A 22 15.64 2.63 -12.52
N VAL A 23 14.36 2.50 -12.89
CA VAL A 23 13.47 1.45 -12.40
C VAL A 23 13.04 0.59 -13.58
N SER A 24 13.15 -0.73 -13.45
CA SER A 24 12.66 -1.67 -14.44
C SER A 24 11.16 -1.89 -14.25
N GLU A 25 10.38 -1.61 -15.28
CA GLU A 25 8.93 -1.78 -15.28
C GLU A 25 8.46 -2.53 -16.53
N SER A 26 7.19 -2.94 -16.53
CA SER A 26 6.56 -3.51 -17.72
C SER A 26 5.12 -3.06 -17.85
N ALA A 27 4.68 -2.88 -19.08
CA ALA A 27 3.33 -2.48 -19.44
C ALA A 27 2.93 -3.11 -20.78
N TRP A 28 1.64 -3.06 -21.12
CA TRP A 28 1.25 -3.21 -22.52
C TRP A 28 1.87 -2.07 -23.31
N CYS A 29 2.34 -2.35 -24.52
CA CYS A 29 3.09 -1.35 -25.28
C CYS A 29 2.27 -0.10 -25.65
N ASP A 30 0.93 -0.20 -25.64
CA ASP A 30 0.00 0.93 -25.79
C ASP A 30 -0.02 1.88 -24.56
N SER A 31 0.56 1.45 -23.45
CA SER A 31 0.59 2.14 -22.16
C SER A 31 2.02 2.52 -21.75
N LEU A 32 2.96 2.52 -22.70
CA LEU A 32 4.36 2.82 -22.44
C LEU A 32 4.54 4.32 -22.08
N PRO A 33 5.19 4.66 -20.96
CA PRO A 33 5.48 6.05 -20.61
C PRO A 33 6.41 6.71 -21.64
N GLY A 34 6.21 8.01 -21.92
CA GLY A 34 7.00 8.75 -22.91
C GLY A 34 8.49 8.94 -22.54
N ASP A 35 8.84 8.76 -21.27
CA ASP A 35 10.21 8.83 -20.76
C ASP A 35 10.85 7.45 -20.51
N ALA A 36 10.20 6.38 -20.97
CA ALA A 36 10.75 5.04 -20.94
C ALA A 36 11.89 4.88 -21.95
N TYR A 37 12.90 4.08 -21.59
CA TYR A 37 14.04 3.76 -22.43
C TYR A 37 14.47 2.30 -22.22
N ALA A 38 15.45 1.82 -22.99
CA ALA A 38 15.89 0.43 -22.97
C ALA A 38 14.71 -0.56 -23.13
N VAL A 39 13.82 -0.25 -24.09
CA VAL A 39 12.57 -0.99 -24.29
C VAL A 39 12.82 -2.31 -25.03
N THR A 40 12.26 -3.38 -24.50
CA THR A 40 12.20 -4.71 -25.14
C THR A 40 10.76 -5.16 -25.24
N GLN A 41 10.41 -5.86 -26.32
CA GLN A 41 9.04 -6.26 -26.63
C GLN A 41 8.92 -7.79 -26.71
N SER A 42 7.84 -8.33 -26.15
CA SER A 42 7.46 -9.74 -26.28
C SER A 42 5.95 -9.89 -26.49
N ARG A 43 5.55 -10.98 -27.18
CA ARG A 43 4.15 -11.37 -27.35
C ARG A 43 3.67 -12.07 -26.08
N GLU A 44 2.60 -11.57 -25.46
CA GLU A 44 2.00 -12.15 -24.26
C GLU A 44 0.47 -12.14 -24.35
N GLN A 45 -0.19 -13.06 -23.65
CA GLN A 45 -1.65 -13.07 -23.57
C GLN A 45 -2.13 -11.91 -22.68
N ARG A 46 -2.93 -11.01 -23.24
CA ARG A 46 -3.49 -9.84 -22.55
C ARG A 46 -4.77 -10.14 -21.83
N SER A 47 -5.64 -10.88 -22.49
CA SER A 47 -6.95 -11.23 -21.97
C SER A 47 -7.50 -12.44 -22.73
N THR A 48 -8.74 -12.79 -22.44
CA THR A 48 -9.49 -13.84 -23.12
C THR A 48 -10.80 -13.23 -23.60
N ARG A 49 -11.23 -13.59 -24.81
CA ARG A 49 -12.54 -13.23 -25.34
C ARG A 49 -13.38 -14.46 -25.61
N GLN A 50 -14.69 -14.36 -25.36
CA GLN A 50 -15.64 -15.38 -25.76
C GLN A 50 -16.01 -15.19 -27.22
N VAL A 51 -15.90 -16.25 -28.00
CA VAL A 51 -16.30 -16.27 -29.41
C VAL A 51 -17.33 -17.36 -29.58
N GLN A 52 -18.42 -17.06 -30.27
CA GLN A 52 -19.45 -18.05 -30.55
C GLN A 52 -18.84 -19.19 -31.37
N ASP A 53 -19.04 -20.41 -30.89
CA ASP A 53 -18.48 -21.65 -31.43
C ASP A 53 -19.59 -22.69 -31.59
N GLY A 54 -20.55 -22.31 -32.44
CA GLY A 54 -21.73 -23.11 -32.78
C GLY A 54 -22.92 -22.88 -31.83
N GLN A 55 -23.82 -23.85 -31.83
CA GLN A 55 -25.05 -23.83 -31.05
C GLN A 55 -25.40 -25.23 -30.59
N VAL A 56 -26.03 -25.33 -29.43
CA VAL A 56 -26.60 -26.58 -28.91
C VAL A 56 -28.10 -26.52 -29.11
N CYS A 57 -28.64 -27.44 -29.89
CA CYS A 57 -30.07 -27.52 -30.14
C CYS A 57 -30.68 -28.66 -29.32
N ARG A 58 -31.78 -28.37 -28.63
CA ARG A 58 -32.60 -29.34 -27.91
C ARG A 58 -34.01 -29.33 -28.48
N ASP A 59 -34.61 -30.51 -28.59
CA ASP A 59 -36.01 -30.66 -28.96
C ASP A 59 -36.83 -30.79 -27.68
N GLU A 60 -37.69 -29.81 -27.40
CA GLU A 60 -38.61 -29.82 -26.27
C GLU A 60 -40.00 -30.27 -26.74
N ARG A 61 -40.62 -31.19 -25.99
CA ARG A 61 -42.00 -31.61 -26.21
C ARG A 61 -42.91 -30.78 -25.31
N ILE A 62 -43.73 -29.93 -25.93
CA ILE A 62 -44.70 -29.09 -25.24
C ILE A 62 -46.07 -29.76 -25.34
N ASP A 63 -46.66 -30.11 -24.20
CA ASP A 63 -48.03 -30.62 -24.11
C ASP A 63 -49.04 -29.49 -24.33
N LYS A 64 -50.06 -29.73 -25.14
CA LYS A 64 -51.14 -28.76 -25.43
C LYS A 64 -52.30 -28.82 -24.43
N GLY A 65 -52.30 -29.77 -23.50
CA GLY A 65 -53.36 -29.94 -22.51
C GLY A 65 -54.60 -30.69 -23.03
N ASP A 66 -54.57 -31.15 -24.28
CA ASP A 66 -55.60 -31.99 -24.92
C ASP A 66 -55.12 -33.46 -25.10
N GLY A 67 -53.97 -33.81 -24.51
CA GLY A 67 -53.30 -35.09 -24.70
C GLY A 67 -52.40 -35.17 -25.94
N THR A 68 -52.25 -34.08 -26.70
CA THR A 68 -51.34 -33.99 -27.86
C THR A 68 -50.10 -33.16 -27.56
N PHE A 69 -48.99 -33.46 -28.26
CA PHE A 69 -47.68 -32.79 -28.06
C PHE A 69 -47.21 -32.08 -29.33
N VAL A 70 -46.52 -30.95 -29.16
CA VAL A 70 -45.74 -30.30 -30.23
C VAL A 70 -44.27 -30.34 -29.89
N LYS A 71 -43.43 -30.68 -30.88
CA LYS A 71 -41.98 -30.55 -30.77
C LYS A 71 -41.56 -29.14 -31.15
N ARG A 72 -40.84 -28.46 -30.26
CA ARG A 72 -40.18 -27.18 -30.53
C ARG A 72 -38.67 -27.39 -30.42
N ARG A 73 -37.94 -27.04 -31.48
CA ARG A 73 -36.47 -27.00 -31.45
C ARG A 73 -36.02 -25.67 -30.90
N GLU A 74 -35.27 -25.69 -29.81
CA GLU A 74 -34.64 -24.52 -29.22
C GLU A 74 -33.12 -24.66 -29.34
N CYS A 75 -32.46 -23.68 -29.99
CA CYS A 75 -31.01 -23.65 -30.14
C CYS A 75 -30.43 -22.51 -29.31
N THR A 76 -29.44 -22.82 -28.47
CA THR A 76 -28.70 -21.83 -27.69
C THR A 76 -27.26 -21.70 -28.21
N PRO A 77 -26.72 -20.48 -28.32
CA PRO A 77 -25.35 -20.28 -28.77
C PRO A 77 -24.35 -20.86 -27.77
N ARG A 78 -23.35 -21.59 -28.27
CA ARG A 78 -22.22 -22.08 -27.48
C ARG A 78 -21.04 -21.13 -27.69
N TYR A 79 -20.28 -20.86 -26.65
CA TYR A 79 -19.10 -20.00 -26.72
C TYR A 79 -17.85 -20.79 -26.33
N ARG A 80 -16.72 -20.40 -26.92
CA ARG A 80 -15.40 -20.85 -26.48
C ARG A 80 -14.50 -19.66 -26.17
N GLU A 81 -13.55 -19.90 -25.29
CA GLU A 81 -12.51 -18.94 -24.97
C GLU A 81 -11.45 -18.88 -26.07
N GLN A 82 -11.06 -17.66 -26.43
CA GLN A 82 -9.95 -17.38 -27.32
C GLN A 82 -9.00 -16.39 -26.65
N ALA A 83 -7.72 -16.76 -26.56
CA ALA A 83 -6.67 -15.88 -26.06
C ALA A 83 -6.52 -14.65 -26.97
N VAL A 84 -6.49 -13.47 -26.35
CA VAL A 84 -6.15 -12.20 -27.00
C VAL A 84 -4.68 -11.93 -26.73
N ILE A 85 -3.85 -12.09 -27.76
CA ILE A 85 -2.41 -11.86 -27.69
C ILE A 85 -2.11 -10.40 -28.02
N ASP A 86 -1.26 -9.78 -27.22
CA ASP A 86 -0.81 -8.41 -27.42
C ASP A 86 0.69 -8.28 -27.10
N ASN A 87 1.27 -7.10 -27.33
CA ASN A 87 2.67 -6.82 -27.10
C ASN A 87 2.88 -6.29 -25.67
N ARG A 88 3.66 -7.02 -24.88
CA ARG A 88 4.18 -6.57 -23.58
C ARG A 88 5.54 -5.90 -23.79
N CYS A 89 5.68 -4.70 -23.25
CA CYS A 89 6.93 -3.95 -23.24
C CYS A 89 7.57 -4.02 -21.85
N ARG A 90 8.84 -4.42 -21.77
CA ARG A 90 9.70 -4.28 -20.57
C ARG A 90 10.68 -3.13 -20.83
N PHE A 91 10.83 -2.22 -19.87
CA PHE A 91 11.58 -0.99 -20.07
C PHE A 91 12.19 -0.48 -18.77
N GLN A 92 13.09 0.48 -18.90
CA GLN A 92 13.60 1.26 -17.78
C GLN A 92 12.99 2.65 -17.80
N VAL A 93 12.76 3.21 -16.63
CA VAL A 93 12.24 4.56 -16.47
C VAL A 93 12.79 5.21 -15.21
N ASN A 94 13.18 6.48 -15.29
CA ASN A 94 13.78 7.16 -14.14
C ASN A 94 12.69 7.64 -13.19
N ARG A 95 12.69 7.14 -11.95
CA ARG A 95 11.69 7.47 -10.94
C ARG A 95 12.39 7.71 -9.60
N TRP A 96 11.77 8.54 -8.77
CA TRP A 96 12.13 8.61 -7.36
C TRP A 96 11.66 7.33 -6.66
N ARG A 97 12.57 6.66 -5.97
CA ARG A 97 12.26 5.49 -5.15
C ARG A 97 12.92 5.64 -3.80
N THR A 98 12.27 5.13 -2.76
CA THR A 98 12.85 5.02 -1.42
C THR A 98 14.16 4.24 -1.52
N TYR A 99 15.26 4.89 -1.13
CA TYR A 99 16.60 4.31 -1.18
C TYR A 99 17.08 3.91 0.22
N ARG A 100 16.84 4.77 1.20
CA ARG A 100 17.15 4.53 2.61
C ARG A 100 16.16 5.28 3.48
N SER A 101 16.22 5.03 4.78
CA SER A 101 15.55 5.86 5.77
C SER A 101 16.50 6.22 6.90
N VAL A 102 16.23 7.37 7.52
CA VAL A 102 16.96 7.83 8.70
C VAL A 102 15.96 7.90 9.84
N LYS A 103 16.33 7.32 10.97
CA LYS A 103 15.46 7.19 12.14
C LYS A 103 16.04 7.95 13.33
N ALA A 104 15.16 8.42 14.19
CA ALA A 104 15.49 8.88 15.53
C ALA A 104 14.47 8.28 16.50
N GLY A 105 14.95 7.84 17.66
CA GLY A 105 14.16 7.29 18.75
C GLY A 105 14.72 7.66 20.12
N PRO A 106 14.30 6.99 21.19
CA PRO A 106 14.72 7.31 22.56
C PRO A 106 16.23 7.16 22.77
N GLU A 107 16.89 6.34 21.95
CA GLU A 107 18.35 6.19 21.90
C GLU A 107 19.07 7.43 21.37
N THR A 108 18.38 8.28 20.60
CA THR A 108 18.93 9.52 20.03
C THR A 108 18.65 10.71 20.93
N ALA A 109 17.43 10.82 21.46
CA ALA A 109 17.02 11.89 22.38
C ALA A 109 15.85 11.48 23.27
N ALA A 110 15.79 12.02 24.48
CA ALA A 110 14.67 11.77 25.40
C ALA A 110 13.33 12.32 24.87
N MET A 111 13.38 13.43 24.11
CA MET A 111 12.21 14.05 23.50
C MET A 111 12.20 13.84 21.97
N PRO A 112 11.01 13.77 21.33
CA PRO A 112 10.90 13.53 19.90
C PRO A 112 11.57 14.60 19.04
N ILE A 113 12.60 14.20 18.28
CA ILE A 113 13.29 15.03 17.29
C ILE A 113 13.18 14.39 15.91
N TRP A 114 13.18 15.21 14.86
CA TRP A 114 13.37 14.69 13.50
C TRP A 114 14.86 14.38 13.28
N PRO A 115 15.22 13.21 12.72
CA PRO A 115 16.62 12.92 12.40
C PRO A 115 17.16 13.93 11.39
N SER A 116 18.44 14.29 11.54
CA SER A 116 19.15 15.10 10.56
C SER A 116 19.51 14.25 9.34
N LEU A 117 19.27 14.78 8.14
CA LEU A 117 19.54 14.09 6.89
C LEU A 117 20.94 14.39 6.32
N GLY A 118 21.68 15.31 6.95
CA GLY A 118 22.93 15.85 6.44
C GLY A 118 22.76 16.63 5.13
N SER A 119 23.87 17.01 4.49
CA SER A 119 23.84 17.47 3.10
C SER A 119 23.61 16.27 2.20
N PHE A 120 22.52 16.28 1.44
CA PHE A 120 22.29 15.24 0.45
C PHE A 120 23.20 15.45 -0.77
N ASN A 121 23.59 14.36 -1.43
CA ASN A 121 24.21 14.43 -2.75
C ASN A 121 23.20 15.06 -3.73
N GLY A 122 23.43 16.32 -4.08
CA GLY A 122 22.56 17.10 -4.97
C GLY A 122 21.49 17.97 -4.29
N LEU A 123 21.52 18.12 -2.96
CA LEU A 123 20.78 19.18 -2.24
C LEU A 123 21.71 20.28 -1.73
N SER A 124 22.61 20.78 -2.58
CA SER A 124 22.57 22.23 -2.70
C SER A 124 21.24 22.54 -3.36
N ASN A 125 20.50 23.46 -2.78
CA ASN A 125 19.32 24.08 -3.39
C ASN A 125 19.64 24.77 -4.76
N ASP A 126 20.85 24.54 -5.32
CA ASP A 126 21.57 25.34 -6.32
C ASP A 126 22.41 24.50 -7.31
N VAL A 127 22.29 23.18 -7.40
CA VAL A 127 22.85 22.42 -8.55
C VAL A 127 21.72 21.75 -9.33
N ASN A 128 20.66 22.52 -9.54
CA ASN A 128 19.93 22.50 -10.80
C ASN A 128 20.86 23.11 -11.85
N ILE A 129 21.67 22.29 -12.53
CA ILE A 129 22.21 22.71 -13.83
C ILE A 129 21.01 22.74 -14.80
N GLY A 130 20.28 23.86 -14.82
CA GLY A 130 19.15 24.10 -15.71
C GLY A 130 17.81 23.45 -15.33
N GLY A 131 17.51 23.24 -14.05
CA GLY A 131 16.20 22.72 -13.62
C GLY A 131 16.01 21.20 -13.82
N ARG A 132 17.09 20.45 -14.06
CA ARG A 132 17.03 19.02 -14.39
C ARG A 132 17.47 18.14 -13.22
N THR A 133 16.58 17.26 -12.78
CA THR A 133 16.90 16.15 -11.88
C THR A 133 17.88 15.19 -12.57
N THR A 134 19.02 14.93 -11.94
CA THR A 134 20.05 14.02 -12.48
C THR A 134 19.95 12.65 -11.83
N LEU A 135 20.41 11.62 -12.55
CA LEU A 135 20.50 10.28 -11.99
C LEU A 135 21.38 10.29 -10.74
N GLY A 136 20.89 9.67 -9.68
CA GLY A 136 21.56 9.60 -8.40
C GLY A 136 21.26 10.75 -7.43
N SER A 137 20.53 11.79 -7.86
CA SER A 137 20.05 12.83 -6.93
C SER A 137 19.27 12.20 -5.77
N GLU A 138 19.48 12.71 -4.56
CA GLU A 138 18.72 12.35 -3.37
C GLU A 138 17.76 13.48 -2.98
N ARG A 139 16.60 13.14 -2.42
CA ARG A 139 15.67 14.10 -1.81
C ARG A 139 14.99 13.51 -0.58
N GLU A 140 14.44 14.41 0.23
CA GLU A 140 13.53 14.02 1.30
C GLU A 140 12.25 13.39 0.72
N GLY A 141 11.91 12.19 1.20
CA GLY A 141 10.65 11.51 0.92
C GLY A 141 9.66 11.66 2.07
N ASN A 142 8.85 10.64 2.29
CA ASN A 142 7.84 10.67 3.34
C ASN A 142 8.44 10.72 4.75
N ARG A 143 7.80 11.52 5.60
CA ARG A 143 8.03 11.54 7.05
C ARG A 143 7.00 10.65 7.75
N ASN A 144 7.47 9.81 8.66
CA ASN A 144 6.64 8.93 9.48
C ASN A 144 6.97 9.14 10.96
N GLU A 145 5.96 9.07 11.82
CA GLU A 145 6.13 9.11 13.27
C GLU A 145 5.23 8.10 13.97
N ASN A 146 5.75 7.51 15.04
CA ASN A 146 5.04 6.57 15.90
C ASN A 146 5.31 6.91 17.36
N TYR A 147 4.28 6.90 18.18
CA TYR A 147 4.36 7.22 19.60
C TYR A 147 3.64 6.17 20.40
N GLU A 148 4.31 5.64 21.41
CA GLU A 148 3.77 4.56 22.22
C GLU A 148 3.89 4.86 23.72
N LEU A 149 2.81 4.56 24.44
CA LEU A 149 2.76 4.56 25.89
C LEU A 149 2.61 3.12 26.38
N SER A 150 3.52 2.70 27.26
CA SER A 150 3.38 1.46 28.02
C SER A 150 2.59 1.78 29.29
N LEU A 151 1.46 1.11 29.45
CA LEU A 151 0.52 1.29 30.55
C LEU A 151 0.55 0.06 31.44
N GLN A 152 0.58 0.25 32.75
CA GLN A 152 0.60 -0.83 33.72
C GLN A 152 -0.53 -0.66 34.73
N SER A 153 -1.24 -1.75 35.02
CA SER A 153 -2.23 -1.82 36.09
C SER A 153 -2.37 -3.27 36.56
N GLU A 154 -2.39 -3.50 37.87
CA GLU A 154 -2.62 -4.82 38.48
C GLU A 154 -1.75 -5.96 37.89
N GLY A 155 -0.47 -5.66 37.62
CA GLY A 155 0.49 -6.63 37.06
C GLY A 155 0.35 -6.88 35.55
N LYS A 156 -0.60 -6.26 34.87
CA LYS A 156 -0.77 -6.31 33.41
C LYS A 156 -0.13 -5.09 32.76
N THR A 157 0.48 -5.31 31.59
CA THR A 157 1.10 -4.25 30.78
C THR A 157 0.46 -4.22 29.40
N TRP A 158 0.15 -3.03 28.90
CA TRP A 158 -0.38 -2.79 27.56
C TRP A 158 0.41 -1.70 26.85
N THR A 159 0.58 -1.85 25.55
CA THR A 159 1.22 -0.83 24.71
C THR A 159 0.16 -0.15 23.86
N CYS A 160 0.09 1.18 23.93
CA CYS A 160 -0.85 1.99 23.16
C CYS A 160 -0.12 2.92 22.21
N LYS A 161 -0.41 2.79 20.91
CA LYS A 161 -0.07 3.80 19.90
C LYS A 161 -0.99 4.99 20.07
N VAL A 162 -0.42 6.18 20.22
CA VAL A 162 -1.16 7.40 20.53
C VAL A 162 -0.73 8.57 19.63
N PRO A 163 -1.55 9.62 19.47
CA PRO A 163 -1.10 10.86 18.82
C PRO A 163 0.03 11.56 19.60
N PRO A 164 0.84 12.41 18.94
CA PRO A 164 1.95 13.13 19.59
C PRO A 164 1.50 13.98 20.79
N GLU A 165 0.30 14.56 20.73
CA GLU A 165 -0.26 15.40 21.78
C GLU A 165 -0.55 14.60 23.06
N VAL A 166 -1.16 13.43 22.90
CA VAL A 166 -1.45 12.49 23.99
C VAL A 166 -0.14 11.95 24.58
N TRP A 167 0.81 11.59 23.70
CA TRP A 167 2.12 11.13 24.13
C TRP A 167 2.83 12.19 24.98
N THR A 168 2.82 13.45 24.55
CA THR A 168 3.50 14.57 25.23
C THR A 168 2.86 14.89 26.59
N LYS A 169 1.53 14.79 26.67
CA LYS A 169 0.75 15.02 27.89
C LYS A 169 1.08 14.04 29.02
N TYR A 170 1.17 12.75 28.71
CA TYR A 170 1.34 11.70 29.71
C TYR A 170 2.81 11.33 29.88
N GLN A 171 3.44 11.85 30.93
CA GLN A 171 4.81 11.51 31.33
C GLN A 171 4.88 10.17 32.06
N GLU A 172 6.08 9.61 32.19
CA GLU A 172 6.28 8.38 32.96
C GLU A 172 5.85 8.57 34.42
N GLY A 173 5.18 7.55 34.99
CA GLY A 173 4.57 7.62 36.31
C GLY A 173 3.19 8.30 36.35
N ALA A 174 2.75 8.97 35.28
CA ALA A 174 1.42 9.58 35.24
C ALA A 174 0.31 8.53 35.39
N ARG A 175 -0.72 8.85 36.17
CA ARG A 175 -1.90 7.99 36.35
C ARG A 175 -3.03 8.48 35.46
N LEU A 176 -3.67 7.56 34.75
CA LEU A 176 -4.75 7.88 33.83
C LEU A 176 -5.87 6.82 33.89
N PRO A 177 -7.13 7.25 33.68
CA PRO A 177 -8.24 6.32 33.51
C PRO A 177 -8.10 5.60 32.17
N ILE A 178 -8.19 4.28 32.19
CA ILE A 178 -8.20 3.42 31.01
C ILE A 178 -9.53 2.66 30.90
N ARG A 179 -9.92 2.37 29.66
CA ARG A 179 -11.02 1.45 29.36
C ARG A 179 -10.45 0.14 28.87
N VAL A 180 -10.68 -0.94 29.62
CA VAL A 180 -10.30 -2.30 29.23
C VAL A 180 -11.49 -2.97 28.58
N ARG A 181 -11.29 -3.53 27.39
CA ARG A 181 -12.30 -4.32 26.66
C ARG A 181 -12.51 -5.65 27.36
N VAL A 182 -13.67 -6.27 27.14
CA VAL A 182 -14.01 -7.60 27.70
C VAL A 182 -12.96 -8.66 27.30
N THR A 183 -12.33 -8.50 26.14
CA THR A 183 -11.25 -9.37 25.65
C THR A 183 -9.87 -9.12 26.31
N GLY A 184 -9.76 -8.20 27.27
CA GLY A 184 -8.54 -7.93 28.04
C GLY A 184 -7.58 -6.89 27.44
N GLY A 185 -7.88 -6.35 26.26
CA GLY A 185 -7.11 -5.27 25.62
C GLY A 185 -7.54 -3.87 26.09
N VAL A 186 -6.62 -2.92 26.13
CA VAL A 186 -6.94 -1.50 26.42
C VAL A 186 -7.45 -0.80 25.17
N ASP A 187 -8.50 0.00 25.32
CA ASP A 187 -9.00 0.89 24.28
C ASP A 187 -8.14 2.16 24.21
N CYS A 188 -7.05 2.10 23.46
CA CYS A 188 -6.10 3.22 23.34
C CYS A 188 -6.71 4.52 22.79
N ASN A 189 -7.83 4.44 22.06
CA ASN A 189 -8.58 5.60 21.57
C ASN A 189 -9.30 6.37 22.69
N SER A 190 -9.43 5.78 23.88
CA SER A 190 -9.97 6.47 25.06
C SER A 190 -8.98 7.45 25.68
N LEU A 191 -7.70 7.43 25.26
CA LEU A 191 -6.65 8.33 25.70
C LEU A 191 -6.72 9.63 24.89
N LYS A 192 -6.98 10.75 25.58
CA LYS A 192 -7.03 12.11 25.02
C LYS A 192 -6.32 13.06 25.96
#